data_AF-A0A9N9WA19-F1
#
_entry.id   AF-A0A9N9WA19-F1
#
_cell.length_a   1.000
_cell.length_b   1.000
_cell.length_c   1.000
_cell.angle_alpha   90.00
_cell.angle_beta   90.00
_cell.angle_gamma   90.00
#
_symmetry.space_group_name_H-M   'P 1'
#
loop_
_entity.id
_entity.type
_entity.pdbx_description
1 polymer ?
#
loop_
_entity_poly.entity_id
_entity_poly.type
_entity_poly.pdbx_seq_one_letter_code
_entity_poly.pdbx_strand_id
1 'polypeptide(L)'
;MDGSSAKKSTSLETLVIQNITNLNELKTKLSDIINNGRDYEYDVSSCLKTLINSSDQDIVLLTIQAISELTKCETKRESYAQKDLIQPIIRILHTEVNSGKTELLKQSCRALGNLCCDCDTSRKILLECNGVCELKKLVEQTLKNNDAPHNEIKLLACKCLLNFAIGGQEFSEMIVQENLIELLHRILDLELNNDDMSDEMVSTSLLILSVISDNDPEILFDDKVNKAVLDVLRETNNVEISELCLDHLHAQAEHDGVKTLIANEGGLQLVCTRLEQLMMKCDNGDLEADESEVEAIVKQACDLIIIVLTGGEFLFYL
;
A
#
# COMPACT_ATOMS: atom_id res chain seq x y z
N MET A 1 21.12 21.50 -29.28
CA MET A 1 20.49 20.49 -30.14
C MET A 1 19.23 20.06 -29.42
N ASP A 2 18.12 20.57 -29.95
CA ASP A 2 16.69 20.20 -29.86
C ASP A 2 16.27 19.40 -28.62
N GLY A 3 15.43 19.91 -27.71
CA GLY A 3 14.20 20.65 -27.98
C GLY A 3 12.99 19.81 -27.56
N SER A 4 12.92 19.38 -26.29
CA SER A 4 11.71 18.76 -25.74
C SER A 4 10.81 19.85 -25.17
N SER A 5 10.14 20.59 -26.07
CA SER A 5 8.91 21.28 -25.69
C SER A 5 7.79 20.26 -25.84
N ALA A 6 7.22 19.80 -24.73
CA ALA A 6 5.88 19.23 -24.75
C ALA A 6 4.94 20.30 -25.35
N LYS A 7 4.64 20.17 -26.65
CA LYS A 7 3.75 21.10 -27.33
C LYS A 7 2.37 20.93 -26.72
N LYS A 8 1.84 22.03 -26.17
CA LYS A 8 0.43 22.24 -25.82
C LYS A 8 -0.49 22.20 -27.05
N SER A 9 -0.35 21.21 -27.93
CA SER A 9 -1.38 20.90 -28.92
C SER A 9 -2.18 19.74 -28.36
N THR A 10 -3.47 19.99 -28.08
CA THR A 10 -4.48 18.95 -27.91
C THR A 10 -4.20 17.85 -28.94
N SER A 11 -3.86 16.64 -28.47
CA SER A 11 -3.58 15.52 -29.37
C SER A 11 -4.82 15.31 -30.26
N LEU A 12 -4.61 14.96 -31.55
CA LEU A 12 -5.73 14.65 -32.46
C LEU A 12 -6.71 13.66 -31.80
N GLU A 13 -6.15 12.73 -31.03
CA GLU A 13 -6.88 11.74 -30.25
C GLU A 13 -7.81 12.34 -29.19
N THR A 14 -7.37 13.38 -28.47
CA THR A 14 -8.22 14.11 -27.52
C THR A 14 -9.41 14.73 -28.24
N LEU A 15 -9.19 15.33 -29.41
CA LEU A 15 -10.29 15.90 -30.22
C LEU A 15 -11.24 14.82 -30.74
N VAL A 16 -10.72 13.63 -31.11
CA VAL A 16 -11.56 12.51 -31.53
C VAL A 16 -12.48 12.11 -30.39
N ILE A 17 -11.96 11.85 -29.19
CA ILE A 17 -12.76 11.43 -28.03
C ILE A 17 -13.82 12.48 -27.65
N GLN A 18 -13.46 13.77 -27.65
CA GLN A 18 -14.39 14.86 -27.32
C GLN A 18 -15.54 15.01 -28.31
N ASN A 19 -15.37 14.56 -29.56
CA ASN A 19 -16.40 14.64 -30.60
C ASN A 19 -17.27 13.38 -30.67
N ILE A 20 -16.98 12.32 -29.91
CA ILE A 20 -17.82 11.13 -29.86
C ILE A 20 -19.11 11.47 -29.10
N THR A 21 -20.22 11.51 -29.83
CA THR A 21 -21.56 11.73 -29.26
C THR A 21 -22.30 10.42 -28.97
N ASN A 22 -21.84 9.31 -29.55
CA ASN A 22 -22.39 7.98 -29.36
C ASN A 22 -21.75 7.29 -28.15
N LEU A 23 -22.56 6.97 -27.13
CA LEU A 23 -22.08 6.33 -25.90
C LEU A 23 -21.39 4.98 -26.15
N ASN A 24 -21.85 4.19 -27.11
CA ASN A 24 -21.24 2.89 -27.40
C ASN A 24 -19.86 3.06 -28.04
N GLU A 25 -19.70 4.02 -28.94
CA GLU A 25 -18.40 4.34 -29.55
C GLU A 25 -17.42 4.86 -28.48
N LEU A 26 -17.91 5.65 -27.53
CA LEU A 26 -17.10 6.15 -26.41
C LEU A 26 -16.66 5.02 -25.48
N LYS A 27 -17.56 4.08 -25.16
CA LYS A 27 -17.24 2.87 -24.37
C LYS A 27 -16.18 2.01 -25.08
N THR A 28 -16.32 1.79 -26.38
CA THR A 28 -15.31 1.10 -27.19
C THR A 28 -13.96 1.82 -27.13
N LYS A 29 -13.97 3.15 -27.26
CA LYS A 29 -12.73 3.93 -27.24
C LYS A 29 -12.02 3.90 -25.88
N LEU A 30 -12.78 3.98 -24.78
CA LEU A 30 -12.22 3.81 -23.44
C LEU A 30 -11.68 2.39 -23.23
N SER A 31 -12.36 1.37 -23.77
CA SER A 31 -11.88 -0.01 -23.72
C SER A 31 -10.57 -0.19 -24.49
N ASP A 32 -10.41 0.47 -25.65
CA ASP A 32 -9.14 0.48 -26.39
C ASP A 32 -8.02 1.11 -25.57
N ILE A 33 -8.28 2.23 -24.87
CA ILE A 33 -7.31 2.88 -24.00
C ILE A 33 -6.90 1.94 -22.86
N ILE A 34 -7.88 1.29 -22.22
CA ILE A 34 -7.65 0.31 -21.14
C ILE A 34 -6.78 -0.84 -21.62
N ASN A 35 -7.08 -1.41 -22.79
CA ASN A 35 -6.36 -2.56 -23.34
C ASN A 35 -4.91 -2.25 -23.70
N ASN A 36 -4.61 -1.02 -24.13
CA ASN A 36 -3.24 -0.58 -24.41
C ASN A 36 -2.53 -0.09 -23.14
N GLY A 37 -3.27 0.45 -22.17
CA GLY A 37 -2.79 0.85 -20.85
C GLY A 37 -1.53 1.71 -20.88
N ARG A 38 -0.47 1.24 -20.21
CA ARG A 38 0.82 1.97 -20.13
C ARG A 38 1.41 2.29 -21.51
N ASP A 39 1.14 1.45 -22.51
CA ASP A 39 1.70 1.55 -23.87
C ASP A 39 0.85 2.44 -24.80
N TYR A 40 -0.27 2.98 -24.33
CA TYR A 40 -1.10 3.88 -25.13
C TYR A 40 -0.38 5.21 -25.43
N GLU A 41 -0.12 5.52 -26.70
CA GLU A 41 0.81 6.59 -27.08
C GLU A 41 0.30 8.02 -26.85
N TYR A 42 -1.01 8.21 -26.72
CA TYR A 42 -1.61 9.54 -26.69
C TYR A 42 -1.90 10.03 -25.26
N ASP A 43 -1.57 11.29 -25.01
CA ASP A 43 -2.09 12.00 -23.83
C ASP A 43 -3.57 12.36 -24.08
N VAL A 44 -4.43 11.77 -23.27
CA VAL A 44 -5.90 11.94 -23.25
C VAL A 44 -6.39 12.45 -21.89
N SER A 45 -5.49 12.95 -21.04
CA SER A 45 -5.80 13.42 -19.68
C SER A 45 -6.96 14.42 -19.63
N SER A 46 -7.00 15.37 -20.58
CA SER A 46 -8.06 16.37 -20.67
C SER A 46 -9.45 15.79 -21.00
N CYS A 47 -9.52 14.72 -21.78
CA CYS A 47 -10.78 14.00 -22.01
C CYS A 47 -11.24 13.31 -20.72
N LEU A 48 -10.34 12.59 -20.06
CA LEU A 48 -10.66 11.80 -18.89
C LEU A 48 -11.12 12.68 -17.71
N LYS A 49 -10.58 13.90 -17.57
CA LYS A 49 -11.11 14.93 -16.64
C LYS A 49 -12.58 15.24 -16.83
N THR A 50 -13.03 15.25 -18.08
CA THR A 50 -14.43 15.54 -18.39
C THR A 50 -15.28 14.30 -18.15
N LEU A 51 -14.82 13.14 -18.62
CA LEU A 51 -15.56 11.88 -18.58
C LEU A 51 -15.73 11.30 -17.17
N ILE A 52 -14.82 11.57 -16.25
CA ILE A 52 -14.95 11.11 -14.85
C ILE A 52 -16.15 11.74 -14.13
N ASN A 53 -16.65 12.87 -14.64
CA ASN A 53 -17.84 13.56 -14.13
C ASN A 53 -19.10 13.25 -14.96
N SER A 54 -19.07 12.20 -15.79
CA SER A 54 -20.21 11.77 -16.60
C SER A 54 -21.41 11.36 -15.73
N SER A 55 -22.62 11.61 -16.22
CA SER A 55 -23.84 11.06 -15.62
C SER A 55 -24.00 9.56 -15.85
N ASP A 56 -23.37 9.01 -16.89
CA ASP A 56 -23.35 7.58 -17.20
C ASP A 56 -22.29 6.87 -16.35
N GLN A 57 -22.74 5.98 -15.47
CA GLN A 57 -21.88 5.27 -14.50
C GLN A 57 -20.90 4.30 -15.16
N ASP A 58 -21.23 3.73 -16.32
CA ASP A 58 -20.30 2.86 -17.05
C ASP A 58 -19.16 3.69 -17.63
N ILE A 59 -19.46 4.91 -18.12
CA ILE A 59 -18.43 5.84 -18.58
C ILE A 59 -17.52 6.25 -17.44
N VAL A 60 -18.06 6.54 -16.25
CA VAL A 60 -17.25 6.85 -15.06
C VAL A 60 -16.33 5.68 -14.71
N LEU A 61 -16.87 4.45 -14.65
CA LEU A 61 -16.08 3.25 -14.35
C LEU A 61 -14.94 3.04 -15.36
N LEU A 62 -15.26 3.05 -16.66
CA LEU A 62 -14.27 2.87 -17.72
C LEU A 62 -13.23 4.01 -17.73
N THR A 63 -13.63 5.23 -17.37
CA THR A 63 -12.70 6.36 -17.24
C THR A 63 -11.69 6.13 -16.12
N ILE A 64 -12.14 5.68 -14.95
CA ILE A 64 -11.25 5.39 -13.82
C ILE A 64 -10.33 4.21 -14.15
N GLN A 65 -10.88 3.16 -14.79
CA GLN A 65 -10.08 2.02 -15.23
C GLN A 65 -9.01 2.46 -16.24
N ALA A 66 -9.35 3.30 -17.21
CA ALA A 66 -8.39 3.88 -18.15
C ALA A 66 -7.30 4.67 -17.42
N ILE A 67 -7.65 5.53 -16.45
CA ILE A 67 -6.67 6.24 -15.62
C ILE A 67 -5.76 5.25 -14.90
N SER A 68 -6.31 4.20 -14.29
CA SER A 68 -5.53 3.18 -13.57
C SER A 68 -4.52 2.46 -14.46
N GLU A 69 -4.88 2.17 -15.72
CA GLU A 69 -4.00 1.46 -16.67
C GLU A 69 -2.95 2.38 -17.29
N LEU A 70 -3.31 3.64 -17.59
CA LEU A 70 -2.39 4.65 -18.11
C LEU A 70 -1.31 5.02 -17.09
N THR A 71 -1.68 5.15 -15.82
CA THR A 71 -0.78 5.57 -14.72
C THR A 71 0.16 4.48 -14.24
N LYS A 72 0.09 3.27 -14.81
CA LYS A 72 1.19 2.29 -14.69
C LYS A 72 2.47 2.77 -15.39
N CYS A 73 2.37 3.71 -16.32
CA CYS A 73 3.52 4.35 -16.96
C CYS A 73 4.03 5.51 -16.10
N GLU A 74 5.28 5.45 -15.66
CA GLU A 74 5.94 6.46 -14.82
C GLU A 74 5.81 7.89 -15.39
N THR A 75 6.09 8.07 -16.68
CA THR A 75 6.01 9.40 -17.34
C THR A 75 4.59 9.96 -17.41
N LYS A 76 3.57 9.09 -17.37
CA LYS A 76 2.16 9.52 -17.35
C LYS A 76 1.67 9.84 -15.94
N ARG A 77 2.31 9.35 -14.87
CA ARG A 77 1.88 9.67 -13.50
C ARG A 77 1.91 11.18 -13.25
N GLU A 78 2.99 11.85 -13.65
CA GLU A 78 3.12 13.31 -13.54
C GLU A 78 2.09 14.08 -14.39
N SER A 79 1.79 13.63 -15.62
CA SER A 79 0.80 14.33 -16.45
C SER A 79 -0.64 14.17 -15.93
N TYR A 80 -0.91 13.10 -15.18
CA TYR A 80 -2.20 12.80 -14.57
C TYR A 80 -2.29 13.24 -13.10
N ALA A 81 -1.18 13.69 -12.49
CA ALA A 81 -1.11 14.26 -11.14
C ALA A 81 -1.80 15.62 -11.08
N GLN A 82 -3.13 15.61 -11.21
CA GLN A 82 -3.94 16.80 -11.38
C GLN A 82 -5.15 16.73 -10.46
N LYS A 83 -5.42 17.83 -9.75
CA LYS A 83 -6.53 17.93 -8.79
C LYS A 83 -7.88 17.60 -9.41
N ASP A 84 -8.10 18.00 -10.66
CA ASP A 84 -9.33 17.72 -11.42
C ASP A 84 -9.49 16.25 -11.82
N LEU A 85 -8.48 15.39 -11.62
CA LEU A 85 -8.55 13.94 -11.80
C LEU A 85 -8.61 13.23 -10.44
N ILE A 86 -7.72 13.57 -9.51
CA ILE A 86 -7.61 12.91 -8.21
C ILE A 86 -8.82 13.21 -7.33
N GLN A 87 -9.29 14.46 -7.28
CA GLN A 87 -10.39 14.84 -6.39
C GLN A 87 -11.72 14.14 -6.75
N PRO A 88 -12.12 14.02 -8.04
CA PRO A 88 -13.29 13.20 -8.39
C PRO A 88 -13.16 11.72 -7.96
N ILE A 89 -11.98 11.10 -8.07
CA ILE A 89 -11.78 9.71 -7.63
C ILE A 89 -11.98 9.59 -6.11
N ILE A 90 -11.45 10.53 -5.33
CA ILE A 90 -11.67 10.58 -3.86
C ILE A 90 -13.15 10.77 -3.54
N ARG A 91 -13.86 11.65 -4.27
CA ARG A 91 -15.31 11.82 -4.08
C ARG A 91 -16.09 10.53 -4.35
N ILE A 92 -15.67 9.75 -5.34
CA ILE A 92 -16.29 8.44 -5.63
C ILE A 92 -16.09 7.48 -4.47
N LEU A 93 -14.88 7.40 -3.88
CA LEU A 93 -14.65 6.61 -2.67
C LEU A 93 -15.60 7.02 -1.55
N HIS A 94 -15.76 8.33 -1.33
CA HIS A 94 -16.65 8.88 -0.30
C HIS A 94 -18.12 8.51 -0.53
N THR A 95 -18.63 8.70 -1.76
CA THR A 95 -20.05 8.54 -2.06
C THR A 95 -20.49 7.10 -2.27
N GLU A 96 -19.59 6.24 -2.75
CA GLU A 96 -19.92 4.88 -3.20
C GLU A 96 -19.53 3.80 -2.20
N VAL A 97 -18.93 4.16 -1.05
CA VAL A 97 -18.46 3.22 -0.02
C VAL A 97 -19.53 2.21 0.44
N ASN A 98 -20.82 2.59 0.40
CA ASN A 98 -21.95 1.75 0.82
C ASN A 98 -22.90 1.38 -0.34
N SER A 99 -22.55 1.65 -1.59
CA SER A 99 -23.48 1.50 -2.72
C SER A 99 -23.46 0.12 -3.39
N GLY A 100 -22.53 -0.75 -2.98
CA GLY A 100 -22.32 -2.05 -3.61
C GLY A 100 -21.59 -1.98 -4.96
N LYS A 101 -21.12 -0.80 -5.40
CA LYS A 101 -20.32 -0.63 -6.62
C LYS A 101 -18.86 -1.03 -6.41
N THR A 102 -18.64 -2.29 -6.06
CA THR A 102 -17.32 -2.82 -5.69
C THR A 102 -16.27 -2.61 -6.78
N GLU A 103 -16.60 -2.88 -8.04
CA GLU A 103 -15.66 -2.69 -9.16
C GLU A 103 -15.22 -1.22 -9.31
N LEU A 104 -16.14 -0.27 -9.11
CA LEU A 104 -15.83 1.16 -9.15
C LEU A 104 -14.87 1.57 -8.03
N LEU A 105 -15.10 1.07 -6.81
CA LEU A 105 -14.20 1.31 -5.67
C LEU A 105 -12.81 0.70 -5.90
N LYS A 106 -12.74 -0.53 -6.39
CA LYS A 106 -11.48 -1.20 -6.72
C LYS A 106 -10.65 -0.43 -7.75
N GLN A 107 -11.26 -0.04 -8.86
CA GLN A 107 -10.57 0.74 -9.89
C GLN A 107 -10.16 2.12 -9.38
N SER A 108 -10.96 2.73 -8.49
CA SER A 108 -10.62 4.00 -7.84
C SER A 108 -9.37 3.87 -6.96
N CYS A 109 -9.29 2.84 -6.11
CA CYS A 109 -8.10 2.55 -5.31
C CYS A 109 -6.87 2.26 -6.18
N ARG A 110 -7.02 1.45 -7.25
CA ARG A 110 -5.93 1.18 -8.20
C ARG A 110 -5.43 2.44 -8.87
N ALA A 111 -6.32 3.31 -9.32
CA ALA A 111 -5.94 4.58 -9.94
C ALA A 111 -5.18 5.48 -8.97
N LEU A 112 -5.66 5.66 -7.74
CA LEU A 112 -4.96 6.46 -6.72
C LEU A 112 -3.62 5.85 -6.32
N GLY A 113 -3.55 4.54 -6.14
CA GLY A 113 -2.31 3.84 -5.80
C GLY A 113 -1.26 3.99 -6.89
N ASN A 114 -1.63 3.79 -8.16
CA ASN A 114 -0.72 3.98 -9.29
C ASN A 114 -0.29 5.45 -9.46
N LEU A 115 -1.20 6.39 -9.22
CA LEU A 115 -0.88 7.82 -9.23
C LEU A 115 0.10 8.22 -8.12
N CYS A 116 0.02 7.60 -6.94
CA CYS A 116 0.93 7.88 -5.83
C CYS A 116 2.29 7.18 -5.95
N CYS A 117 2.41 6.15 -6.80
CA CYS A 117 3.66 5.42 -7.00
C CYS A 117 4.72 6.35 -7.61
N ASP A 118 5.82 6.60 -6.89
CA ASP A 118 6.93 7.47 -7.31
C ASP A 118 6.51 8.89 -7.79
N CYS A 119 5.43 9.44 -7.23
CA CYS A 119 4.91 10.75 -7.67
C CYS A 119 4.42 11.60 -6.48
N ASP A 120 5.29 12.47 -5.99
CA ASP A 120 4.99 13.38 -4.89
C ASP A 120 3.90 14.39 -5.23
N THR A 121 3.79 14.79 -6.50
CA THR A 121 2.73 15.68 -6.96
C THR A 121 1.35 15.08 -6.67
N SER A 122 1.16 13.80 -7.02
CA SER A 122 -0.09 13.07 -6.73
C SER A 122 -0.31 12.89 -5.23
N ARG A 123 0.72 12.52 -4.47
CA ARG A 123 0.64 12.37 -3.01
C ARG A 123 0.18 13.67 -2.34
N LYS A 124 0.78 14.81 -2.71
CA LYS A 124 0.39 16.15 -2.21
C LYS A 124 -1.05 16.51 -2.57
N ILE A 125 -1.49 16.22 -3.79
CA ILE A 125 -2.89 16.47 -4.17
C ILE A 125 -3.84 15.58 -3.38
N LEU A 126 -3.49 14.30 -3.15
CA LEU A 126 -4.27 13.38 -2.34
C LEU A 126 -4.40 13.89 -0.90
N LEU A 127 -3.29 14.37 -0.32
CA LEU A 127 -3.23 15.02 0.99
C LEU A 127 -4.16 16.26 1.05
N GLU A 128 -4.02 17.19 0.11
CA GLU A 128 -4.85 18.41 0.02
C GLU A 128 -6.36 18.12 -0.14
N CYS A 129 -6.71 16.95 -0.66
CA CYS A 129 -8.09 16.54 -0.90
C CYS A 129 -8.66 15.64 0.20
N ASN A 130 -7.99 15.54 1.36
CA ASN A 130 -8.35 14.63 2.47
C ASN A 130 -8.45 13.16 2.04
N GLY A 131 -7.65 12.74 1.04
CA GLY A 131 -7.73 11.40 0.48
C GLY A 131 -7.36 10.30 1.47
N VAL A 132 -6.43 10.56 2.40
CA VAL A 132 -6.04 9.62 3.47
C VAL A 132 -7.24 9.28 4.36
N CYS A 133 -8.00 10.30 4.77
CA CYS A 133 -9.21 10.12 5.59
C CYS A 133 -10.28 9.31 4.85
N GLU A 134 -10.48 9.53 3.54
CA GLU A 134 -11.45 8.75 2.76
C GLU A 134 -10.99 7.31 2.51
N LEU A 135 -9.70 7.07 2.29
CA LEU A 135 -9.13 5.71 2.22
C LEU A 135 -9.29 4.97 3.54
N LYS A 136 -9.02 5.64 4.66
CA LYS A 136 -9.27 5.09 6.00
C LYS A 136 -10.72 4.65 6.17
N LYS A 137 -11.68 5.54 5.86
CA LYS A 137 -13.12 5.22 5.97
C LYS A 137 -13.49 4.03 5.11
N LEU A 138 -12.95 3.94 3.89
CA LEU A 138 -13.17 2.82 2.98
C LEU A 138 -12.68 1.50 3.61
N VAL A 139 -11.45 1.48 4.13
CA VAL A 139 -10.90 0.31 4.82
C VAL A 139 -11.74 -0.04 6.06
N GLU A 140 -12.13 0.93 6.88
CA GLU A 140 -13.00 0.67 8.03
C GLU A 140 -14.36 0.07 7.66
N GLN A 141 -14.93 0.43 6.49
CA GLN A 141 -16.15 -0.21 6.00
C GLN A 141 -15.88 -1.63 5.52
N THR A 142 -14.78 -1.88 4.79
CA THR A 142 -14.47 -3.22 4.30
C THR A 142 -14.20 -4.21 5.43
N LEU A 143 -13.65 -3.77 6.56
CA LEU A 143 -13.46 -4.62 7.75
C LEU A 143 -14.76 -5.19 8.33
N LYS A 144 -15.94 -4.67 7.96
CA LYS A 144 -17.24 -5.18 8.43
C LYS A 144 -17.71 -6.41 7.67
N ASN A 145 -17.11 -6.70 6.51
CA ASN A 145 -17.50 -7.78 5.61
C ASN A 145 -16.26 -8.57 5.18
N ASN A 146 -16.24 -9.88 5.41
CA ASN A 146 -15.12 -10.74 5.00
C ASN A 146 -15.40 -11.48 3.68
N ASP A 147 -16.05 -10.81 2.72
CA ASP A 147 -16.24 -11.37 1.38
C ASP A 147 -15.11 -10.95 0.42
N ALA A 148 -14.94 -11.73 -0.65
CA ALA A 148 -13.84 -11.54 -1.59
C ALA A 148 -13.78 -10.11 -2.18
N PRO A 149 -14.89 -9.50 -2.65
CA PRO A 149 -14.88 -8.10 -3.08
C PRO A 149 -14.37 -7.11 -2.03
N HIS A 150 -14.82 -7.21 -0.78
CA HIS A 150 -14.39 -6.30 0.28
C HIS A 150 -12.91 -6.52 0.66
N ASN A 151 -12.43 -7.76 0.64
CA ASN A 151 -11.02 -8.07 0.87
C ASN A 151 -10.13 -7.49 -0.22
N GLU A 152 -10.55 -7.56 -1.49
CA GLU A 152 -9.81 -6.96 -2.61
C GLU A 152 -9.78 -5.41 -2.51
N ILE A 153 -10.90 -4.77 -2.14
CA ILE A 153 -10.95 -3.31 -1.90
C ILE A 153 -10.05 -2.92 -0.73
N LYS A 154 -10.11 -3.65 0.39
CA LYS A 154 -9.26 -3.45 1.57
C LYS A 154 -7.79 -3.43 1.16
N LEU A 155 -7.38 -4.45 0.41
CA LEU A 155 -6.00 -4.61 -0.04
C LEU A 155 -5.55 -3.46 -0.94
N LEU A 156 -6.36 -3.11 -1.94
CA LEU A 156 -6.04 -2.03 -2.88
C LEU A 156 -5.96 -0.66 -2.19
N ALA A 157 -6.81 -0.41 -1.19
CA ALA A 157 -6.75 0.80 -0.38
C ALA A 157 -5.47 0.84 0.47
N CYS A 158 -5.09 -0.28 1.10
CA CYS A 158 -3.83 -0.38 1.84
C CYS A 158 -2.61 -0.21 0.92
N LYS A 159 -2.59 -0.81 -0.28
CA LYS A 159 -1.52 -0.56 -1.27
C LYS A 159 -1.44 0.89 -1.71
N CYS A 160 -2.57 1.59 -1.80
CA CYS A 160 -2.59 3.03 -2.05
C CYS A 160 -1.95 3.80 -0.88
N LEU A 161 -2.26 3.43 0.37
CA LEU A 161 -1.65 4.02 1.57
C LEU A 161 -0.15 3.74 1.66
N LEU A 162 0.31 2.55 1.26
CA LEU A 162 1.72 2.21 1.16
C LEU A 162 2.45 3.13 0.17
N ASN A 163 1.94 3.25 -1.06
CA ASN A 163 2.51 4.16 -2.05
C ASN A 163 2.48 5.63 -1.61
N PHE A 164 1.52 6.01 -0.77
CA PHE A 164 1.48 7.33 -0.15
C PHE A 164 2.58 7.49 0.91
N ALA A 165 2.74 6.53 1.83
CA ALA A 165 3.73 6.52 2.90
C ALA A 165 5.17 6.62 2.35
N ILE A 166 5.48 5.89 1.28
CA ILE A 166 6.81 5.87 0.64
C ILE A 166 7.32 7.26 0.24
N GLY A 167 6.44 8.27 0.11
CA GLY A 167 6.85 9.64 -0.22
C GLY A 167 7.68 10.35 0.86
N GLY A 168 7.82 9.79 2.06
CA GLY A 168 8.65 10.33 3.13
C GLY A 168 7.87 10.82 4.36
N GLN A 169 8.60 11.45 5.28
CA GLN A 169 8.13 11.86 6.62
C GLN A 169 6.79 12.59 6.63
N GLU A 170 6.59 13.62 5.79
CA GLU A 170 5.33 14.40 5.72
C GLU A 170 4.09 13.50 5.50
N PHE A 171 4.24 12.46 4.66
CA PHE A 171 3.14 11.56 4.35
C PHE A 171 2.94 10.50 5.44
N SER A 172 4.01 9.98 6.04
CA SER A 172 3.93 9.10 7.21
C SER A 172 3.29 9.80 8.40
N GLU A 173 3.64 11.06 8.68
CA GLU A 173 3.02 11.87 9.74
C GLU A 173 1.51 11.99 9.55
N MET A 174 1.03 12.17 8.32
CA MET A 174 -0.41 12.21 8.04
C MET A 174 -1.08 10.85 8.30
N ILE A 175 -0.42 9.74 7.97
CA ILE A 175 -0.93 8.39 8.28
C ILE A 175 -1.11 8.23 9.80
N VAL A 176 -0.13 8.69 10.59
CA VAL A 176 -0.21 8.67 12.04
C VAL A 176 -1.31 9.59 12.57
N GLN A 177 -1.42 10.82 12.07
CA GLN A 177 -2.45 11.78 12.48
C GLN A 177 -3.87 11.28 12.21
N GLU A 178 -4.07 10.56 11.11
CA GLU A 178 -5.36 9.92 10.79
C GLU A 178 -5.61 8.62 11.58
N ASN A 179 -4.73 8.25 12.51
CA ASN A 179 -4.84 7.03 13.33
C ASN A 179 -4.92 5.75 12.48
N LEU A 180 -4.13 5.68 11.41
CA LEU A 180 -4.08 4.49 10.55
C LEU A 180 -3.25 3.36 11.15
N ILE A 181 -2.32 3.63 12.07
CA ILE A 181 -1.59 2.58 12.80
C ILE A 181 -2.57 1.66 13.55
N GLU A 182 -3.59 2.23 14.19
CA GLU A 182 -4.67 1.46 14.82
C GLU A 182 -5.43 0.57 13.84
N LEU A 183 -5.63 1.09 12.63
CA LEU A 183 -6.34 0.36 11.59
C LEU A 183 -5.50 -0.81 11.06
N LEU A 184 -4.20 -0.61 10.89
CA LEU A 184 -3.26 -1.67 10.49
C LEU A 184 -3.16 -2.75 11.55
N HIS A 185 -3.09 -2.37 12.83
CA HIS A 185 -3.17 -3.34 13.95
C HIS A 185 -4.45 -4.17 13.88
N ARG A 186 -5.61 -3.54 13.68
CA ARG A 186 -6.89 -4.26 13.53
C ARG A 186 -6.91 -5.19 12.31
N ILE A 187 -6.21 -4.84 11.23
CA ILE A 187 -6.06 -5.72 10.07
C ILE A 187 -5.22 -6.95 10.44
N LEU A 188 -4.05 -6.74 11.05
CA LEU A 188 -3.18 -7.84 11.48
C LEU A 188 -3.90 -8.77 12.46
N ASP A 189 -4.62 -8.23 13.45
CA ASP A 189 -5.44 -9.02 14.37
C ASP A 189 -6.48 -9.88 13.65
N LEU A 190 -7.15 -9.35 12.63
CA LEU A 190 -8.14 -10.12 11.87
C LEU A 190 -7.47 -11.22 11.04
N GLU A 191 -6.33 -10.94 10.42
CA GLU A 191 -5.61 -11.93 9.63
C GLU A 191 -5.02 -13.04 10.52
N LEU A 192 -4.57 -12.72 11.74
CA LEU A 192 -4.15 -13.71 12.75
C LEU A 192 -5.29 -14.62 13.22
N ASN A 193 -6.53 -14.16 13.15
CA ASN A 193 -7.72 -14.94 13.51
C ASN A 193 -8.32 -15.72 12.34
N ASN A 194 -7.78 -15.57 11.12
CA ASN A 194 -8.22 -16.36 9.97
C ASN A 194 -7.54 -17.73 9.98
N ASP A 195 -8.27 -18.77 9.54
CA ASP A 195 -7.70 -20.11 9.36
C ASP A 195 -6.55 -20.12 8.34
N ASP A 196 -6.62 -19.22 7.36
CA ASP A 196 -5.60 -18.98 6.33
C ASP A 196 -5.29 -17.49 6.29
N MET A 197 -4.13 -17.12 6.81
CA MET A 197 -3.68 -15.73 6.89
C MET A 197 -3.33 -15.21 5.49
N SER A 198 -3.88 -14.06 5.09
CA SER A 198 -3.56 -13.51 3.77
C SER A 198 -2.14 -12.93 3.73
N ASP A 199 -1.22 -13.67 3.12
CA ASP A 199 0.18 -13.24 2.97
C ASP A 199 0.30 -11.83 2.38
N GLU A 200 -0.50 -11.54 1.36
CA GLU A 200 -0.49 -10.24 0.66
C GLU A 200 -1.02 -9.08 1.53
N MET A 201 -2.04 -9.33 2.35
CA MET A 201 -2.58 -8.33 3.27
C MET A 201 -1.61 -8.06 4.42
N VAL A 202 -1.02 -9.12 4.98
CA VAL A 202 -0.07 -9.04 6.09
C VAL A 202 1.20 -8.34 5.63
N SER A 203 1.79 -8.75 4.51
CA SER A 203 2.99 -8.09 3.97
C SER A 203 2.72 -6.62 3.66
N THR A 204 1.58 -6.28 3.04
CA THR A 204 1.20 -4.88 2.79
C THR A 204 1.09 -4.09 4.10
N SER A 205 0.51 -4.68 5.15
CA SER A 205 0.34 -4.00 6.44
C SER A 205 1.66 -3.79 7.16
N LEU A 206 2.54 -4.81 7.18
CA LEU A 206 3.88 -4.73 7.72
C LEU A 206 4.74 -3.70 6.97
N LEU A 207 4.70 -3.69 5.64
CA LEU A 207 5.43 -2.71 4.83
C LEU A 207 5.02 -1.27 5.15
N ILE A 208 3.72 -1.01 5.38
CA ILE A 208 3.29 0.34 5.77
C ILE A 208 3.89 0.71 7.14
N LEU A 209 3.86 -0.21 8.11
CA LEU A 209 4.44 0.01 9.43
C LEU A 209 5.95 0.28 9.35
N SER A 210 6.70 -0.54 8.61
CA SER A 210 8.14 -0.36 8.41
C SER A 210 8.46 0.98 7.73
N VAL A 211 7.74 1.34 6.66
CA VAL A 211 7.95 2.63 5.97
C VAL A 211 7.66 3.82 6.89
N ILE A 212 6.70 3.72 7.81
CA ILE A 212 6.46 4.77 8.79
C ILE A 212 7.67 4.91 9.72
N SER A 213 8.19 3.80 10.25
CA SER A 213 9.38 3.81 11.12
C SER A 213 10.64 4.29 10.39
N ASP A 214 10.83 3.91 9.13
CA ASP A 214 11.97 4.36 8.33
C ASP A 214 11.94 5.87 8.05
N ASN A 215 10.74 6.39 7.79
CA ASN A 215 10.54 7.81 7.50
C ASN A 215 10.64 8.70 8.74
N ASP A 216 10.31 8.17 9.92
CA ASP A 216 10.45 8.86 11.19
C ASP A 216 10.71 7.85 12.34
N PRO A 217 12.00 7.59 12.64
CA PRO A 217 12.40 6.64 13.69
C PRO A 217 11.98 7.05 15.10
N GLU A 218 11.53 8.29 15.32
CA GLU A 218 11.03 8.74 16.62
C GLU A 218 9.59 8.27 16.90
N ILE A 219 8.89 7.74 15.88
CA ILE A 219 7.53 7.25 16.04
C ILE A 219 7.54 5.88 16.74
N LEU A 220 7.24 5.92 18.04
CA LEU A 220 6.96 4.75 18.84
C LEU A 220 5.51 4.29 18.64
N PHE A 221 5.32 3.05 18.20
CA PHE A 221 4.00 2.42 18.13
C PHE A 221 3.55 1.88 19.47
N ASP A 222 2.22 1.84 19.68
CA ASP A 222 1.61 1.21 20.85
C ASP A 222 2.05 -0.26 20.99
N ASP A 223 2.23 -0.73 22.23
CA ASP A 223 2.64 -2.11 22.54
C ASP A 223 1.84 -3.17 21.77
N LYS A 224 0.53 -2.97 21.61
CA LYS A 224 -0.35 -3.91 20.90
C LYS A 224 0.04 -4.12 19.44
N VAL A 225 0.56 -3.08 18.76
CA VAL A 225 1.04 -3.18 17.37
C VAL A 225 2.24 -4.10 17.32
N ASN A 226 3.23 -3.85 18.19
CA ASN A 226 4.44 -4.66 18.27
C ASN A 226 4.15 -6.11 18.71
N LYS A 227 3.16 -6.32 19.59
CA LYS A 227 2.67 -7.67 19.94
C LYS A 227 2.03 -8.37 18.75
N ALA A 228 1.16 -7.69 18.00
CA ALA A 228 0.55 -8.27 16.80
C ALA A 228 1.62 -8.67 15.78
N VAL A 229 2.70 -7.90 15.61
CA VAL A 229 3.82 -8.28 14.73
C VAL A 229 4.59 -9.51 15.26
N LEU A 230 4.82 -9.61 16.57
CA LEU A 230 5.39 -10.83 17.18
C LEU A 230 4.48 -12.04 16.98
N ASP A 231 3.16 -11.85 17.06
CA ASP A 231 2.17 -12.90 16.84
C ASP A 231 2.17 -13.35 15.37
N VAL A 232 2.26 -12.41 14.42
CA VAL A 232 2.43 -12.74 12.99
C VAL A 232 3.71 -13.54 12.77
N LEU A 233 4.84 -13.13 13.35
CA LEU A 233 6.11 -13.86 13.27
C LEU A 233 6.00 -15.28 13.83
N ARG A 234 5.18 -15.48 14.86
CA ARG A 234 4.94 -16.79 15.48
C ARG A 234 4.15 -17.73 14.59
N GLU A 235 3.09 -17.21 13.95
CA GLU A 235 2.15 -18.03 13.18
C GLU A 235 2.57 -18.21 11.71
N THR A 236 3.33 -17.27 11.14
CA THR A 236 3.69 -17.34 9.72
C THR A 236 4.63 -18.49 9.39
N ASN A 237 4.46 -19.11 8.22
CA ASN A 237 5.45 -20.00 7.61
C ASN A 237 6.16 -19.37 6.41
N ASN A 238 5.74 -18.16 6.02
CA ASN A 238 6.29 -17.41 4.91
C ASN A 238 7.57 -16.67 5.35
N VAL A 239 8.64 -16.86 4.58
CA VAL A 239 9.97 -16.30 4.87
C VAL A 239 10.00 -14.79 4.68
N GLU A 240 9.38 -14.27 3.61
CA GLU A 240 9.27 -12.83 3.34
C GLU A 240 8.49 -12.12 4.46
N ILE A 241 7.40 -12.71 4.95
CA ILE A 241 6.67 -12.14 6.10
C ILE A 241 7.52 -12.17 7.38
N SER A 242 8.33 -13.23 7.57
CA SER A 242 9.22 -13.31 8.71
C SER A 242 10.28 -12.20 8.68
N GLU A 243 10.86 -11.94 7.50
CA GLU A 243 11.77 -10.83 7.25
C GLU A 243 11.12 -9.48 7.59
N LEU A 244 9.93 -9.21 7.04
CA LEU A 244 9.19 -7.97 7.31
C LEU A 244 8.87 -7.77 8.81
N CYS A 245 8.56 -8.85 9.53
CA CYS A 245 8.36 -8.78 10.97
C CYS A 245 9.66 -8.43 11.71
N LEU A 246 10.78 -9.04 11.31
CA LEU A 246 12.09 -8.77 11.91
C LEU A 246 12.54 -7.33 11.66
N ASP A 247 12.35 -6.81 10.44
CA ASP A 247 12.64 -5.41 10.09
C ASP A 247 11.83 -4.43 10.93
N HIS A 248 10.51 -4.64 11.02
CA HIS A 248 9.64 -3.82 11.84
C HIS A 248 10.08 -3.84 13.31
N LEU A 249 10.30 -5.03 13.88
CA LEU A 249 10.69 -5.19 15.28
C LEU A 249 12.07 -4.60 15.56
N HIS A 250 13.01 -4.70 14.61
CA HIS A 250 14.33 -4.10 14.72
C HIS A 250 14.23 -2.58 14.78
N ALA A 251 13.48 -1.95 13.88
CA ALA A 251 13.27 -0.50 13.88
C ALA A 251 12.63 -0.02 15.19
N GLN A 252 11.55 -0.67 15.64
CA GLN A 252 10.87 -0.28 16.87
C GLN A 252 11.69 -0.60 18.14
N ALA A 253 12.56 -1.61 18.08
CA ALA A 253 13.47 -1.95 19.18
C ALA A 253 14.55 -0.89 19.42
N GLU A 254 14.65 0.20 18.65
CA GLU A 254 15.44 1.36 19.07
C GLU A 254 14.90 1.98 20.37
N HIS A 255 13.59 1.85 20.62
CA HIS A 255 12.95 2.30 21.86
C HIS A 255 13.06 1.25 22.98
N ASP A 256 13.58 1.65 24.16
CA ASP A 256 13.81 0.75 25.29
C ASP A 256 12.53 0.04 25.81
N GLY A 257 11.37 0.70 25.68
CA GLY A 257 10.07 0.10 26.02
C GLY A 257 9.76 -1.13 25.15
N VAL A 258 10.05 -1.04 23.85
CA VAL A 258 9.84 -2.14 22.90
C VAL A 258 10.83 -3.28 23.13
N LYS A 259 12.10 -2.99 23.47
CA LYS A 259 13.07 -4.04 23.85
C LYS A 259 12.55 -4.86 25.03
N THR A 260 12.05 -4.17 26.06
CA THR A 260 11.46 -4.80 27.25
C THR A 260 10.21 -5.61 26.91
N LEU A 261 9.36 -5.08 26.03
CA LEU A 261 8.18 -5.77 25.50
C LEU A 261 8.57 -7.08 24.79
N ILE A 262 9.48 -7.01 23.82
CA ILE A 262 9.95 -8.18 23.04
C ILE A 262 10.50 -9.25 23.98
N ALA A 263 11.31 -8.87 24.97
CA ALA A 263 11.84 -9.81 25.94
C ALA A 263 10.73 -10.49 26.78
N ASN A 264 9.77 -9.71 27.27
CA ASN A 264 8.68 -10.21 28.11
C ASN A 264 7.70 -11.12 27.37
N GLU A 265 7.48 -10.87 26.07
CA GLU A 265 6.60 -11.67 25.21
C GLU A 265 7.32 -12.91 24.62
N GLY A 266 8.52 -13.22 25.12
CA GLY A 266 9.30 -14.38 24.67
C GLY A 266 9.89 -14.22 23.26
N GLY A 267 9.98 -12.99 22.75
CA GLY A 267 10.42 -12.68 21.40
C GLY A 267 11.83 -13.18 21.08
N LEU A 268 12.77 -13.15 22.04
CA LEU A 268 14.12 -13.70 21.85
C LEU A 268 14.08 -15.21 21.54
N GLN A 269 13.31 -15.97 22.32
CA GLN A 269 13.16 -17.41 22.09
C GLN A 269 12.46 -17.68 20.75
N LEU A 270 11.45 -16.88 20.41
CA LEU A 270 10.76 -16.96 19.13
C LEU A 270 11.72 -16.75 17.96
N VAL A 271 12.51 -15.67 17.97
CA VAL A 271 13.47 -15.34 16.91
C VAL A 271 14.50 -16.47 16.75
N CYS A 272 15.05 -16.99 17.86
CA CYS A 272 15.97 -18.14 17.82
C CYS A 272 15.31 -19.38 17.17
N THR A 273 14.08 -19.72 17.56
CA THR A 273 13.36 -20.86 16.97
C THR A 273 13.08 -20.65 15.48
N ARG A 274 12.77 -19.42 15.04
CA ARG A 274 12.59 -19.10 13.61
C ARG A 274 13.89 -19.23 12.82
N LEU A 275 15.01 -18.80 13.39
CA LEU A 275 16.33 -19.00 12.78
C LEU A 275 16.67 -20.48 12.62
N GLU A 276 16.47 -21.29 13.66
CA GLU A 276 16.69 -22.73 13.60
C GLU A 276 15.84 -23.38 12.49
N GLN A 277 14.56 -23.00 12.39
CA GLN A 277 13.66 -23.49 11.34
C GLN A 277 14.11 -23.06 9.94
N LEU A 278 14.54 -21.80 9.77
CA LEU A 278 15.05 -21.29 8.50
C LEU A 278 16.31 -22.05 8.06
N MET A 279 17.26 -22.25 8.98
CA MET A 279 18.50 -23.00 8.71
C MET A 279 18.20 -24.45 8.34
N MET A 280 17.28 -25.12 9.05
CA MET A 280 16.88 -26.49 8.71
C MET A 280 16.26 -26.58 7.30
N LYS A 281 15.39 -25.62 6.93
CA LYS A 281 14.81 -25.58 5.58
C LYS A 281 15.87 -25.32 4.50
N CYS A 282 16.84 -24.44 4.79
CA CYS A 282 17.96 -24.17 3.90
C CYS A 282 18.82 -25.42 3.66
N ASP A 283 19.19 -26.13 4.73
CA ASP A 283 19.99 -27.35 4.65
C ASP A 283 19.29 -28.49 3.89
N ASN A 284 17.95 -28.54 3.98
CA ASN A 284 17.14 -29.53 3.27
C ASN A 284 16.87 -29.17 1.81
N GLY A 285 17.16 -27.93 1.38
CA GLY A 285 16.83 -27.44 0.05
C GLY A 285 15.33 -27.15 -0.16
N ASP A 286 14.61 -26.88 0.93
CA ASP A 286 13.15 -26.61 0.94
C ASP A 286 12.80 -25.12 0.77
N LEU A 287 13.81 -24.27 0.51
CA LEU A 287 13.63 -22.83 0.31
C LEU A 287 13.74 -22.47 -1.17
N GLU A 288 12.80 -21.64 -1.63
CA GLU A 288 12.91 -20.97 -2.94
C GLU A 288 13.77 -19.70 -2.89
N ALA A 289 14.10 -19.23 -1.68
CA ALA A 289 14.95 -18.07 -1.42
C ALA A 289 16.42 -18.36 -1.76
N ASP A 290 17.15 -17.35 -2.23
CA ASP A 290 18.58 -17.49 -2.50
C ASP A 290 19.44 -17.40 -1.21
N GLU A 291 20.70 -17.84 -1.30
CA GLU A 291 21.61 -17.86 -0.13
C GLU A 291 21.81 -16.46 0.46
N SER A 292 21.76 -15.39 -0.36
CA SER A 292 21.97 -14.02 0.10
C SER A 292 20.76 -13.47 0.85
N GLU A 293 19.54 -13.83 0.43
CA GLU A 293 18.30 -13.52 1.15
C GLU A 293 18.30 -14.20 2.52
N VAL A 294 18.67 -15.47 2.59
CA VAL A 294 18.77 -16.21 3.86
C VAL A 294 19.81 -15.58 4.79
N GLU A 295 20.98 -15.21 4.27
CA GLU A 295 22.01 -14.52 5.05
C GLU A 295 21.53 -13.17 5.60
N ALA A 296 20.76 -12.40 4.82
CA ALA A 296 20.21 -11.12 5.25
C ALA A 296 19.24 -11.29 6.45
N ILE A 297 18.33 -12.27 6.36
CA ILE A 297 17.37 -12.58 7.44
C ILE A 297 18.10 -13.05 8.70
N VAL A 298 19.10 -13.92 8.54
CA VAL A 298 19.91 -14.39 9.67
C VAL A 298 20.57 -13.22 10.38
N LYS A 299 21.14 -12.29 9.61
CA LYS A 299 21.78 -11.09 10.14
C LYS A 299 20.78 -10.20 10.88
N GLN A 300 19.64 -9.85 10.27
CA GLN A 300 18.61 -9.01 10.90
C GLN A 300 18.10 -9.61 12.22
N ALA A 301 17.85 -10.92 12.25
CA ALA A 301 17.44 -11.61 13.47
C ALA A 301 18.53 -11.57 14.55
N CYS A 302 19.81 -11.74 14.18
CA CYS A 302 20.92 -11.62 15.13
C CYS A 302 21.05 -10.19 15.67
N ASP A 303 20.91 -9.19 14.81
CA ASP A 303 20.95 -7.78 15.19
C ASP A 303 19.79 -7.44 16.16
N LEU A 304 18.59 -7.99 15.91
CA LEU A 304 17.44 -7.87 16.82
C LEU A 304 17.69 -8.55 18.18
N ILE A 305 18.32 -9.73 18.19
CA ILE A 305 18.70 -10.39 19.46
C ILE A 305 19.68 -9.51 20.24
N ILE A 306 20.68 -8.97 19.56
CA ILE A 306 21.71 -8.11 20.19
C ILE A 306 21.09 -6.83 20.73
N ILE A 307 20.27 -6.11 19.96
CA ILE A 307 19.68 -4.83 20.39
C ILE A 307 18.78 -5.02 21.62
N VAL A 308 18.02 -6.13 21.68
CA VAL A 308 17.17 -6.44 22.83
C VAL A 308 17.99 -6.85 24.05
N LEU A 309 19.02 -7.70 23.89
CA LEU A 309 19.89 -8.13 25.00
C LEU A 309 20.76 -7.00 25.57
N THR A 310 21.12 -6.03 24.74
CA THR A 310 21.98 -4.91 25.13
C THR A 310 21.21 -3.68 25.60
N GLY A 311 19.89 -3.63 25.41
CA GLY A 311 19.05 -2.54 25.89
C GLY A 311 18.26 -2.88 27.17
N GLY A 312 18.14 -1.88 28.05
CA GLY A 312 17.40 -2.00 29.31
C GLY A 312 18.14 -2.71 30.46
N GLU A 313 17.43 -2.96 31.57
CA GLU A 313 17.95 -3.57 32.81
C GLU A 313 18.41 -5.04 32.66
N PHE A 314 18.38 -5.62 31.46
CA PHE A 314 18.76 -7.02 31.20
C PHE A 314 20.25 -7.32 31.40
N LEU A 315 21.10 -6.29 31.40
CA LEU A 315 22.50 -6.40 31.82
C LEU A 315 22.66 -6.85 33.30
N PHE A 316 21.58 -6.85 34.09
CA PHE A 316 21.58 -7.32 35.48
C PHE A 316 20.99 -8.74 35.67
N TYR A 317 20.45 -9.38 34.62
CA TYR A 317 19.77 -10.69 34.72
C TYR A 317 20.45 -11.84 33.95
N LEU A 318 21.58 -11.59 33.29
CA LEU A 318 22.53 -12.61 32.80
C LEU A 318 23.72 -12.74 33.75
#